data_AF-A0A849DCC1-F1
#
_entry.id   AF-A0A849DCC1-F1
#
_cell.length_a   1.000
_cell.length_b   1.000
_cell.length_c   1.000
_cell.angle_alpha   90.00
_cell.angle_beta   90.00
_cell.angle_gamma   90.00
#
_symmetry.space_group_name_H-M   'P 1'
#
loop_
_entity.id
_entity.type
_entity.pdbx_description
1 polymer ?
#
loop_
_entity_poly.entity_id
_entity_poly.type
_entity_poly.pdbx_seq_one_letter_code
_entity_poly.pdbx_strand_id
1 'polypeptide(L)' 'NSAYMAINTALNSIKEGETHPIPSHIKTHAKDYVYPHDFGGWVKQSYLSVPKKYYATKQIGFEKTLYDWHQKIRSK' A
#
# COMPACT_ATOMS: atom_id res chain seq x y z
N ASN A 1 16.98 1.26 6.68
CA ASN A 1 16.38 -0.11 6.70
C ASN A 1 14.85 -0.08 6.75
N SER A 2 14.20 1.03 6.40
CA SER A 2 12.75 1.21 6.54
C SER A 2 11.93 0.17 5.76
N ALA A 3 12.28 -0.06 4.49
CA ALA A 3 11.60 -1.06 3.65
C ALA A 3 11.82 -2.51 4.16
N TYR A 4 13.04 -2.82 4.60
CA TYR A 4 13.39 -4.12 5.16
C TYR A 4 12.53 -4.45 6.39
N MET A 5 12.41 -3.50 7.33
CA MET A 5 11.57 -3.67 8.51
C MET A 5 10.09 -3.82 8.14
N ALA A 6 9.59 -3.02 7.20
CA ALA A 6 8.20 -3.09 6.74
C ALA A 6 7.84 -4.48 6.18
N ILE A 7 8.72 -5.06 5.36
CA ILE A 7 8.53 -6.41 4.80
C ILE A 7 8.54 -7.45 5.92
N ASN A 8 9.50 -7.38 6.86
CA ASN A 8 9.57 -8.32 7.97
C ASN A 8 8.32 -8.27 8.87
N THR A 9 7.81 -7.06 9.16
CA THR A 9 6.57 -6.90 9.92
C THR A 9 5.38 -7.50 9.19
N ALA A 10 5.25 -7.27 7.87
CA ALA A 10 4.19 -7.86 7.06
C ALA A 10 4.29 -9.39 7.00
N LEU A 11 5.50 -9.95 6.89
CA LEU A 11 5.69 -11.40 6.92
C LEU A 11 5.34 -12.00 8.29
N ASN A 12 5.69 -11.30 9.37
CA ASN A 12 5.38 -11.75 10.73
C ASN A 12 3.87 -11.73 11.00
N SER A 13 3.11 -10.73 10.53
CA SER A 13 1.66 -10.73 10.69
C SER A 13 1.01 -11.94 10.02
N ILE A 14 1.48 -12.32 8.82
CA ILE A 14 1.01 -13.54 8.15
C ILE A 14 1.35 -14.79 8.98
N LYS A 15 2.56 -14.88 9.54
CA LYS A 15 2.97 -16.02 10.40
C LYS A 15 2.13 -16.13 11.68
N GLU A 16 1.70 -15.01 12.22
CA GLU A 16 0.81 -14.93 13.39
C GLU A 16 -0.65 -15.24 13.06
N GLY A 17 -0.96 -15.57 11.80
CA GLY A 17 -2.29 -15.97 11.34
C GLY A 17 -3.16 -14.79 10.87
N GLU A 18 -2.61 -13.58 10.79
CA GLU A 18 -3.33 -12.42 10.28
C GLU A 18 -3.45 -12.49 8.75
N THR A 19 -4.56 -13.08 8.29
CA THR A 19 -4.92 -13.16 6.88
C THR A 19 -6.26 -12.48 6.63
N HIS A 20 -6.37 -11.77 5.52
CA HIS A 20 -7.56 -11.01 5.17
C HIS A 20 -8.00 -11.32 3.74
N PRO A 21 -9.30 -11.26 3.44
CA PRO A 21 -9.80 -11.53 2.09
C PRO A 21 -9.27 -10.50 1.09
N ILE A 22 -9.05 -10.93 -0.15
CA ILE A 22 -8.69 -10.03 -1.25
C ILE A 22 -9.94 -9.20 -1.64
N PRO A 23 -9.85 -7.85 -1.70
CA PRO A 23 -10.94 -7.01 -2.21
C PRO A 23 -11.42 -7.47 -3.59
N SER A 24 -12.73 -7.51 -3.82
CA SER A 24 -13.33 -8.07 -5.04
C SER A 24 -12.85 -7.37 -6.32
N HIS A 25 -12.66 -6.05 -6.26
CA HIS A 25 -12.25 -5.21 -7.38
C HIS A 25 -10.76 -5.33 -7.76
N ILE A 26 -9.95 -6.11 -7.04
CA ILE A 26 -8.56 -6.43 -7.44
C ILE A 26 -8.30 -7.93 -7.65
N LYS A 27 -9.36 -8.76 -7.69
CA LYS A 27 -9.27 -10.17 -8.07
C LYS A 27 -9.07 -10.31 -9.58
N THR A 28 -8.62 -11.48 -10.01
CA THR A 28 -8.56 -11.82 -11.44
C THR A 28 -9.96 -11.68 -12.07
N HIS A 29 -10.04 -11.04 -13.24
CA HIS A 29 -11.29 -10.71 -13.94
C HIS A 29 -12.27 -9.80 -13.17
N ALA A 30 -11.77 -8.98 -12.24
CA ALA A 30 -12.56 -7.96 -11.59
C ALA A 30 -13.14 -6.96 -12.60
N LYS A 31 -14.47 -6.82 -12.63
CA LYS A 31 -15.18 -5.86 -13.49
C LYS A 31 -15.08 -4.43 -12.96
N ASP A 32 -14.98 -4.30 -11.64
CA ASP A 32 -14.97 -3.00 -10.95
C ASP A 32 -13.54 -2.50 -10.68
N TYR A 33 -12.52 -3.12 -11.28
CA TYR A 33 -11.14 -2.67 -11.15
C TYR A 33 -10.94 -1.32 -11.85
N VAL A 34 -10.46 -0.32 -11.10
CA VAL A 34 -10.13 0.99 -11.65
C VAL A 34 -8.66 1.03 -12.05
N TYR A 35 -8.39 1.21 -13.35
CA TYR A 35 -7.04 1.23 -13.91
C TYR A 35 -6.34 2.58 -13.66
N PRO A 36 -5.26 2.64 -12.84
CA PRO A 36 -4.70 3.92 -12.40
C PRO A 36 -4.15 4.81 -13.53
N HIS A 37 -3.72 4.23 -14.65
CA HIS A 37 -3.16 5.00 -15.76
C HIS A 37 -4.19 5.88 -16.47
N ASP A 38 -5.48 5.53 -16.41
CA ASP A 38 -6.56 6.36 -16.95
C ASP A 38 -6.77 7.65 -16.11
N PHE A 39 -6.20 7.70 -14.90
CA PHE A 39 -6.32 8.81 -13.95
C PHE A 39 -5.00 9.54 -13.69
N GLY A 40 -4.05 9.46 -14.63
CA GLY A 40 -2.74 10.12 -14.48
C GLY A 40 -1.77 9.36 -13.57
N GLY A 41 -1.93 8.03 -13.47
CA GLY A 41 -1.01 7.13 -12.77
C GLY A 41 -1.38 6.84 -11.32
N TRP A 42 -2.47 7.40 -10.80
CA TRP A 42 -2.98 7.08 -9.46
C TRP A 42 -4.49 7.24 -9.37
N VAL A 43 -5.15 6.35 -8.62
CA VAL A 43 -6.58 6.45 -8.33
C VAL A 43 -6.87 6.04 -6.88
N LYS A 44 -7.90 6.64 -6.29
CA LYS A 44 -8.36 6.30 -4.94
C LYS A 44 -9.13 4.98 -4.98
N GLN A 45 -8.48 3.90 -4.58
CA GLN A 45 -9.05 2.55 -4.53
C GLN A 45 -8.49 1.79 -3.32
N SER A 46 -9.30 0.93 -2.69
CA SER A 46 -8.86 0.11 -1.56
C SER A 46 -8.01 -1.07 -2.02
N TYR A 47 -6.76 -1.18 -1.57
CA TYR A 47 -5.90 -2.32 -1.91
C TYR A 47 -5.81 -3.37 -0.80
N LEU A 48 -6.25 -3.02 0.42
CA LEU A 48 -6.37 -3.91 1.56
C LEU A 48 -7.81 -3.92 2.03
N SER A 49 -8.34 -5.09 2.35
CA SER A 49 -9.68 -5.24 2.96
C SER A 49 -9.71 -4.74 4.41
N VAL A 50 -8.58 -4.83 5.11
CA VAL A 50 -8.37 -4.25 6.43
C VAL A 50 -7.20 -3.26 6.35
N PRO A 51 -7.39 -1.97 6.72
CA PRO A 51 -6.32 -0.99 6.68
C PRO A 51 -5.14 -1.38 7.57
N LYS A 52 -3.94 -1.44 6.99
CA LYS A 52 -2.68 -1.73 7.70
C LYS A 52 -1.57 -0.78 7.26
N LYS A 53 -0.62 -0.52 8.16
CA LYS A 53 0.55 0.32 7.91
C LYS A 53 1.79 -0.43 8.34
N TYR A 54 2.66 -0.77 7.38
CA TYR A 54 3.92 -1.47 7.63
C TYR A 54 5.13 -0.57 7.39
N TYR A 55 5.06 0.32 6.41
CA TYR A 55 6.17 1.18 6.05
C TYR A 55 6.20 2.43 6.93
N ALA A 56 7.29 2.58 7.68
CA ALA A 56 7.62 3.79 8.44
C ALA A 56 8.98 4.30 7.98
N THR A 57 9.01 5.51 7.43
CA THR A 57 10.22 6.15 6.90
C THR A 57 10.90 7.00 7.95
N LYS A 58 12.24 7.03 7.95
CA LYS A 58 13.04 7.96 8.76
C LYS A 58 13.28 9.29 8.05
N GLN A 59 12.85 9.41 6.79
CA GLN A 59 13.02 10.60 5.95
C GLN A 59 14.50 11.02 5.84
N ILE A 60 15.39 10.04 5.65
CA ILE A 60 16.82 10.28 5.48
C ILE A 60 17.17 10.11 4.00
N GLY A 61 17.93 11.06 3.44
CA GLY A 61 18.29 11.05 2.02
C GLY A 61 17.05 11.08 1.12
N PHE A 62 17.02 10.21 0.10
CA PHE A 62 15.93 10.15 -0.88
C PHE A 62 14.58 9.71 -0.27
N GLU A 63 14.57 9.13 0.94
CA GLU A 63 13.31 8.80 1.63
C GLU A 63 12.46 10.05 1.93
N LYS A 64 13.06 11.26 1.97
CA LYS A 64 12.31 12.53 2.07
C LYS A 64 11.38 12.73 0.87
N THR A 65 11.91 12.59 -0.34
CA THR A 65 11.14 12.72 -1.58
C THR A 65 10.02 11.70 -1.66
N LEU A 66 10.31 10.45 -1.29
CA LEU A 66 9.29 9.39 -1.24
C LEU A 66 8.19 9.71 -0.21
N TYR A 67 8.56 10.28 0.94
CA TYR A 67 7.61 10.71 1.96
C TYR A 67 6.69 11.83 1.45
N ASP A 68 7.24 12.82 0.75
CA ASP A 68 6.46 13.92 0.18
C ASP A 68 5.42 13.41 -0.83
N TRP A 69 5.81 12.46 -1.69
CA TRP A 69 4.88 11.81 -2.62
C TRP A 69 3.81 11.02 -1.88
N HIS A 70 4.19 10.28 -0.84
CA HIS A 70 3.25 9.54 -0.01
C HIS A 70 2.25 10.47 0.70
N GLN A 71 2.67 11.65 1.17
CA GLN A 71 1.75 12.64 1.75
C GLN A 71 0.77 13.16 0.70
N LYS A 72 1.23 13.48 -0.52
CA LYS A 72 0.36 13.93 -1.63
C LYS A 72 -0.71 12.90 -1.98
N ILE A 73 -0.39 11.61 -1.88
CA ILE A 73 -1.35 10.51 -2.09
C ILE A 73 -2.35 10.44 -0.93
N ARG A 74 -1.89 10.57 0.31
CA ARG A 74 -2.74 10.46 1.51
C ARG A 74 -3.63 11.67 1.78
N SER A 75 -3.30 12.83 1.24
CA SER A 75 -4.10 14.05 1.39
C SER A 75 -5.24 14.19 0.38
N LYS A 76 -5.46 13.19 -0.50
CA LYS A 76 -6.58 13.11 -1.46
C LYS A 76 -7.72 12.21 -0.95
#